data_AF-A0A8T8LQQ1-F1
#
_entry.id   AF-A0A8T8LQQ1-F1
#
_cell.length_a   1.000
_cell.length_b   1.000
_cell.length_c   1.000
_cell.angle_alpha   90.00
_cell.angle_beta   90.00
_cell.angle_gamma   90.00
#
_symmetry.space_group_name_H-M   'P 1'
#
loop_
_entity.id
_entity.type
_entity.pdbx_description
1 polymer ?
#
loop_
_entity_poly.entity_id
_entity_poly.type
_entity_poly.pdbx_seq_one_letter_code
_entity_poly.pdbx_strand_id
1 'polypeptide(L)'
;MGRFSDAYRERALRALAAEGITDPDPEEWYPQQTWLNAFETIAEELQPHVLDRLGEQVPEVAAWPNDFETVAAGLQSIDDAYQQNHRGGEIGYYEFERTGDRSCELTCHNPYPCPFDRGLVRGVAKQYASVDAFVFIEETGETCRRDGDDACTYAVYW
;
A
#
# COMPACT_ATOMS: atom_id res chain seq x y z
N MET A 1 -8.64 8.35 -18.23
CA MET A 1 -9.86 7.67 -17.76
C MET A 1 -9.51 7.06 -16.43
N GLY A 2 -10.17 7.44 -15.33
CA GLY A 2 -9.81 6.95 -14.00
C GLY A 2 -9.93 5.42 -13.94
N ARG A 3 -9.00 4.75 -13.24
CA ARG A 3 -9.04 3.28 -13.05
C ARG A 3 -10.24 2.83 -12.18
N PHE A 4 -10.96 3.78 -11.57
CA PHE A 4 -12.19 3.57 -10.82
C PHE A 4 -13.36 4.37 -11.43
N SER A 5 -14.60 3.88 -11.24
CA SER A 5 -15.81 4.55 -11.72
C SER A 5 -16.15 5.79 -10.89
N ASP A 6 -16.93 6.72 -11.45
CA ASP A 6 -17.38 7.91 -10.72
C ASP A 6 -18.17 7.55 -9.46
N ALA A 7 -19.01 6.52 -9.52
CA ALA A 7 -19.75 6.01 -8.37
C ALA A 7 -18.82 5.48 -7.24
N TYR A 8 -17.66 4.94 -7.61
CA TYR A 8 -16.65 4.52 -6.64
C TYR A 8 -16.01 5.75 -5.97
N ARG A 9 -15.64 6.75 -6.78
CA ARG A 9 -15.07 8.01 -6.29
C ARG A 9 -16.02 8.73 -5.33
N GLU A 10 -17.31 8.80 -5.67
CA GLU A 10 -18.33 9.41 -4.79
C GLU A 10 -18.49 8.68 -3.45
N ARG A 11 -18.34 7.35 -3.42
CA ARG A 11 -18.37 6.58 -2.16
C ARG A 11 -17.13 6.84 -1.32
N ALA A 12 -15.95 6.82 -1.94
CA ALA A 12 -14.70 7.12 -1.23
C ALA A 12 -14.71 8.54 -0.63
N LEU A 13 -15.17 9.54 -1.39
CA LEU A 13 -15.30 10.92 -0.89
C LEU A 13 -16.32 11.03 0.26
N ARG A 14 -17.40 10.24 0.24
CA ARG A 14 -18.36 10.20 1.35
C ARG A 14 -17.79 9.56 2.59
N ALA A 15 -17.02 8.47 2.46
CA ALA A 15 -16.33 7.84 3.59
C ALA A 15 -15.33 8.80 4.24
N LEU A 16 -14.54 9.52 3.43
CA LEU A 16 -13.63 10.56 3.92
C LEU A 16 -14.36 11.70 4.63
N ALA A 17 -15.46 12.19 4.05
CA ALA A 17 -16.26 13.26 4.64
C ALA A 17 -16.89 12.86 5.98
N ALA A 18 -17.28 11.59 6.15
CA ALA A 18 -17.82 11.07 7.42
C ALA A 18 -16.78 11.13 8.55
N GLU A 19 -15.50 11.00 8.21
CA GLU A 19 -14.37 11.09 9.14
C GLU A 19 -13.84 12.53 9.29
N GLY A 20 -14.41 13.50 8.58
CA GLY A 20 -14.08 14.92 8.68
C GLY A 20 -13.13 15.44 7.59
N ILE A 21 -12.77 14.63 6.60
CA ILE A 21 -12.00 15.07 5.43
C ILE A 21 -12.97 15.46 4.32
N THR A 22 -13.37 16.73 4.32
CA THR A 22 -14.22 17.32 3.28
C THR A 22 -13.35 18.12 2.32
N ASP A 23 -13.44 17.84 1.01
CA ASP A 23 -12.61 18.47 -0.03
C ASP A 23 -11.09 18.23 0.14
N PRO A 24 -10.63 16.97 0.00
CA PRO A 24 -9.24 16.60 0.26
C PRO A 24 -8.26 17.35 -0.65
N ASP A 25 -7.27 18.00 -0.03
CA ASP A 25 -6.20 18.74 -0.67
C ASP A 25 -4.90 17.92 -0.61
N PRO A 26 -4.21 17.68 -1.76
CA PRO A 26 -2.95 16.94 -1.78
C PRO A 26 -1.79 17.61 -1.02
N GLU A 27 -1.86 18.90 -0.71
CA GLU A 27 -0.83 19.62 0.06
C GLU A 27 -1.12 19.65 1.58
N GLU A 28 -2.30 19.17 2.00
CA GLU A 28 -2.72 19.13 3.40
C GLU A 28 -2.37 17.79 4.08
N TRP A 29 -2.13 17.85 5.40
CA TRP A 29 -1.81 16.68 6.21
C TRP A 29 -3.02 16.25 7.05
N TYR A 30 -3.42 15.00 6.88
CA TYR A 30 -4.57 14.43 7.58
C TYR A 30 -4.13 13.44 8.67
N PRO A 31 -4.88 13.28 9.76
CA PRO A 31 -4.63 12.22 10.73
C PRO A 31 -4.73 10.84 10.07
N GLN A 32 -3.72 9.99 10.26
CA GLN A 32 -3.69 8.66 9.64
C GLN A 32 -4.91 7.81 10.05
N GLN A 33 -5.36 7.91 11.29
CA GLN A 33 -6.54 7.17 11.76
C GLN A 33 -7.81 7.53 10.98
N THR A 34 -8.01 8.81 10.68
CA THR A 34 -9.14 9.29 9.86
C THR A 34 -9.14 8.65 8.47
N TRP A 35 -7.95 8.52 7.88
CA TRP A 35 -7.78 7.82 6.60
C TRP A 35 -8.05 6.31 6.71
N LEU A 36 -7.57 5.66 7.78
CA LEU A 36 -7.79 4.23 8.01
C LEU A 36 -9.26 3.89 8.25
N ASN A 37 -10.02 4.73 8.97
CA ASN A 37 -11.46 4.56 9.16
C ASN A 37 -12.21 4.64 7.82
N ALA A 38 -11.78 5.54 6.92
CA ALA A 38 -12.34 5.61 5.58
C ALA A 38 -12.03 4.33 4.76
N PHE A 39 -10.83 3.75 4.91
CA PHE A 39 -10.48 2.47 4.28
C PHE A 39 -11.35 1.32 4.77
N GLU A 40 -11.65 1.27 6.07
CA GLU A 40 -12.56 0.28 6.65
C GLU A 40 -13.95 0.40 6.02
N THR A 41 -14.52 1.61 6.01
CA THR A 41 -15.83 1.87 5.37
C THR A 41 -15.83 1.47 3.89
N ILE A 42 -14.78 1.84 3.14
CA ILE A 42 -14.61 1.49 1.73
C ILE A 42 -14.55 -0.04 1.56
N ALA A 43 -13.85 -0.75 2.44
CA ALA A 43 -13.74 -2.20 2.36
C ALA A 43 -15.06 -2.92 2.67
N GLU A 44 -15.85 -2.42 3.62
CA GLU A 44 -17.15 -2.96 3.99
C GLU A 44 -18.22 -2.72 2.91
N GLU A 45 -18.23 -1.52 2.32
CA GLU A 45 -19.26 -1.12 1.34
C GLU A 45 -18.96 -1.56 -0.10
N LEU A 46 -17.71 -1.94 -0.39
CA LEU A 46 -17.24 -2.21 -1.74
C LEU A 46 -16.72 -3.65 -1.90
N GLN A 47 -16.21 -3.95 -3.09
CA GLN A 47 -15.78 -5.31 -3.40
C GLN A 47 -14.54 -5.70 -2.59
N PRO A 48 -14.39 -6.98 -2.19
CA PRO A 48 -13.29 -7.45 -1.33
C PRO A 48 -11.87 -7.13 -1.84
N HIS A 49 -11.72 -6.90 -3.14
CA HIS A 49 -10.42 -6.65 -3.79
C HIS A 49 -10.09 -5.16 -3.95
N VAL A 50 -10.95 -4.28 -3.41
CA VAL A 50 -10.81 -2.84 -3.61
C VAL A 50 -9.52 -2.29 -3.03
N LEU A 51 -9.19 -2.66 -1.78
CA LEU A 51 -8.00 -2.17 -1.09
C LEU A 51 -6.72 -2.66 -1.77
N ASP A 52 -6.72 -3.90 -2.27
CA ASP A 52 -5.62 -4.46 -3.05
C ASP A 52 -5.38 -3.65 -4.34
N ARG A 53 -6.46 -3.32 -5.06
CA ARG A 53 -6.35 -2.46 -6.24
C ARG A 53 -5.88 -1.05 -5.88
N LEU A 54 -6.37 -0.46 -4.79
CA LEU A 54 -5.93 0.86 -4.33
C LEU A 54 -4.43 0.87 -4.02
N GLY A 55 -3.94 -0.12 -3.27
CA GLY A 55 -2.52 -0.28 -2.98
C GLY A 55 -1.68 -0.35 -4.26
N GLU A 56 -2.11 -1.15 -5.24
CA GLU A 56 -1.41 -1.30 -6.52
C GLU A 56 -1.26 0.01 -7.31
N GLN A 57 -2.09 1.03 -7.03
CA GLN A 57 -2.01 2.34 -7.69
C GLN A 57 -1.05 3.32 -7.01
N VAL A 58 -0.69 3.11 -5.74
CA VAL A 58 0.06 4.09 -4.94
C VAL A 58 1.36 4.54 -5.60
N PRO A 59 2.19 3.66 -6.21
CA PRO A 59 3.45 4.08 -6.84
C PRO A 59 3.27 5.07 -8.00
N GLU A 60 2.09 5.10 -8.63
CA GLU A 60 1.79 6.02 -9.73
C GLU A 60 1.33 7.41 -9.25
N VAL A 61 0.93 7.56 -7.98
CA VAL A 61 0.26 8.78 -7.46
C VAL A 61 0.94 9.41 -6.25
N ALA A 62 1.65 8.64 -5.43
CA ALA A 62 2.33 9.15 -4.24
C ALA A 62 3.62 9.90 -4.60
N ALA A 63 4.05 10.81 -3.71
CA ALA A 63 5.40 11.33 -3.78
C ALA A 63 6.38 10.18 -3.51
N TRP A 64 7.14 9.78 -4.51
CA TRP A 64 7.93 8.55 -4.46
C TRP A 64 9.31 8.78 -5.08
N PRO A 65 10.41 8.30 -4.46
CA PRO A 65 11.71 8.30 -5.11
C PRO A 65 11.68 7.32 -6.29
N ASN A 66 11.56 7.80 -7.52
CA ASN A 66 11.38 6.93 -8.70
C ASN A 66 12.72 6.62 -9.41
N ASP A 67 12.62 5.96 -10.56
CA ASP A 67 13.72 5.69 -11.52
C ASP A 67 14.72 4.60 -11.09
N PHE A 68 14.24 3.57 -10.39
CA PHE A 68 15.05 2.38 -10.12
C PHE A 68 15.19 1.46 -11.34
N GLU A 69 16.34 0.77 -11.41
CA GLU A 69 16.64 -0.17 -12.50
C GLU A 69 16.24 -1.62 -12.18
N THR A 70 15.87 -1.92 -10.92
CA THR A 70 15.58 -3.30 -10.48
C THR A 70 14.37 -3.37 -9.56
N VAL A 71 13.67 -4.51 -9.61
CA VAL A 71 12.55 -4.83 -8.69
C VAL A 71 12.98 -4.74 -7.23
N ALA A 72 14.16 -5.27 -6.87
CA ALA A 72 14.68 -5.21 -5.51
C ALA A 72 14.85 -3.77 -5.01
N ALA A 73 15.43 -2.89 -5.83
CA ALA A 73 15.58 -1.48 -5.47
C ALA A 73 14.22 -0.76 -5.36
N GLY A 74 13.28 -1.07 -6.25
CA GLY A 74 11.90 -0.59 -6.15
C GLY A 74 11.23 -1.02 -4.84
N LEU A 75 11.30 -2.31 -4.50
CA LEU A 75 10.71 -2.84 -3.27
C LEU A 75 11.37 -2.27 -2.00
N GLN A 76 12.70 -2.10 -2.01
CA GLN A 76 13.41 -1.46 -0.91
C GLN A 76 12.97 0.00 -0.70
N SER A 77 12.64 0.72 -1.78
CA SER A 77 12.21 2.12 -1.71
C SER A 77 10.83 2.37 -1.10
N ILE A 78 10.06 1.30 -0.83
CA ILE A 78 8.73 1.42 -0.21
C ILE A 78 8.81 2.16 1.12
N ASP A 79 9.82 1.86 1.94
CA ASP A 79 9.97 2.55 3.23
C ASP A 79 10.33 4.03 3.03
N ASP A 80 11.26 4.35 2.13
CA ASP A 80 11.62 5.76 1.84
C ASP A 80 10.39 6.58 1.40
N ALA A 81 9.54 6.01 0.54
CA ALA A 81 8.29 6.62 0.14
C ALA A 81 7.32 6.75 1.32
N TYR A 82 7.21 5.71 2.16
CA TYR A 82 6.37 5.73 3.34
C TYR A 82 6.76 6.85 4.30
N GLN A 83 8.04 6.95 4.66
CA GLN A 83 8.58 7.98 5.55
C GLN A 83 8.46 9.38 4.96
N GLN A 84 8.51 9.55 3.63
CA GLN A 84 8.30 10.84 2.97
C GLN A 84 6.83 11.32 3.05
N ASN A 85 5.87 10.39 2.99
CA ASN A 85 4.44 10.70 2.98
C ASN A 85 3.77 10.63 4.35
N HIS A 86 4.55 10.40 5.42
CA HIS A 86 4.05 10.33 6.79
C HIS A 86 4.93 11.17 7.72
N ARG A 87 4.33 11.70 8.78
CA ARG A 87 5.06 12.49 9.78
C ARG A 87 4.39 12.44 11.15
N GLY A 88 5.22 12.52 12.19
CA GLY A 88 4.79 12.64 13.59
C GLY A 88 4.49 11.30 14.25
N GLY A 89 5.02 11.09 15.46
CA GLY A 89 4.80 9.88 16.24
C GLY A 89 5.50 8.63 15.66
N GLU A 90 5.09 7.47 16.14
CA GLU A 90 5.49 6.17 15.60
C GLU A 90 4.59 5.83 14.42
N ILE A 91 5.02 6.25 13.23
CA ILE A 91 4.30 5.96 11.99
C ILE A 91 4.52 4.54 11.51
N GLY A 92 5.50 3.80 12.03
CA GLY A 92 5.85 2.48 11.51
C GLY A 92 6.79 2.54 10.31
N TYR A 93 6.97 1.43 9.63
CA TYR A 93 7.92 1.28 8.52
C TYR A 93 7.65 0.03 7.67
N TYR A 94 8.33 -0.07 6.54
CA TYR A 94 8.45 -1.31 5.76
C TYR A 94 9.89 -1.83 5.87
N GLU A 95 10.04 -3.12 6.09
CA GLU A 95 11.34 -3.79 6.14
C GLU A 95 11.51 -4.67 4.90
N PHE A 96 12.63 -4.52 4.20
CA PHE A 96 12.99 -5.31 3.03
C PHE A 96 14.17 -6.21 3.35
N GLU A 97 14.00 -7.52 3.15
CA GLU A 97 15.07 -8.49 3.25
C GLU A 97 15.19 -9.30 1.95
N ARG A 98 16.36 -9.27 1.31
CA ARG A 98 16.60 -10.06 0.11
C ARG A 98 16.85 -11.52 0.47
N THR A 99 16.03 -12.42 -0.05
CA THR A 99 16.13 -13.87 0.20
C THR A 99 16.74 -14.65 -0.98
N GLY A 100 16.88 -14.01 -2.15
CA GLY A 100 17.49 -14.60 -3.32
C GLY A 100 17.70 -13.61 -4.46
N ASP A 101 18.12 -14.11 -5.63
CA ASP A 101 18.38 -13.26 -6.79
C ASP A 101 17.13 -12.53 -7.28
N ARG A 102 15.99 -13.22 -7.23
CA ARG A 102 14.67 -12.69 -7.63
C ARG A 102 13.59 -12.97 -6.59
N SER A 103 13.97 -12.91 -5.32
CA SER A 103 13.05 -13.04 -4.21
C SER A 103 13.44 -12.17 -3.02
N CYS A 104 12.45 -11.71 -2.28
CA CYS A 104 12.62 -11.03 -1.02
C CYS A 104 11.48 -11.36 -0.06
N GLU A 105 11.70 -11.04 1.21
CA GLU A 105 10.64 -10.87 2.20
C GLU A 105 10.44 -9.37 2.44
N LEU A 106 9.18 -8.98 2.53
CA LEU A 106 8.78 -7.63 2.89
C LEU A 106 7.88 -7.69 4.13
N THR A 107 8.35 -7.15 5.25
CA THR A 107 7.58 -7.08 6.49
C THR A 107 7.03 -5.69 6.66
N CYS A 108 5.71 -5.60 6.83
CA CYS A 108 5.01 -4.35 6.97
C CYS A 108 4.75 -4.09 8.46
N HIS A 109 5.39 -3.08 9.05
CA HIS A 109 5.19 -2.65 10.44
C HIS A 109 4.40 -1.34 10.46
N ASN A 110 3.20 -1.35 9.90
CA ASN A 110 2.36 -0.17 9.71
C ASN A 110 0.88 -0.52 10.00
N PRO A 111 0.00 0.48 10.16
CA PRO A 111 -1.40 0.23 10.52
C PRO A 111 -2.31 -0.06 9.31
N TYR A 112 -1.79 -0.17 8.09
CA TYR A 112 -2.63 -0.38 6.91
C TYR A 112 -3.24 -1.78 6.85
N PRO A 113 -4.41 -1.94 6.22
CA PRO A 113 -4.99 -3.26 5.98
C PRO A 113 -4.07 -4.15 5.12
N CYS A 114 -3.89 -5.41 5.49
CA CYS A 114 -3.01 -6.33 4.76
C CYS A 114 -3.32 -6.46 3.24
N PRO A 115 -4.59 -6.40 2.76
CA PRO A 115 -4.85 -6.33 1.32
C PRO A 115 -4.26 -5.09 0.63
N PHE A 116 -4.27 -3.92 1.28
CA PHE A 116 -3.70 -2.69 0.75
C PHE A 116 -2.19 -2.81 0.58
N ASP A 117 -1.49 -3.26 1.62
CA ASP A 117 -0.04 -3.49 1.55
C ASP A 117 0.32 -4.50 0.48
N ARG A 118 -0.38 -5.64 0.41
CA ARG A 118 -0.16 -6.62 -0.66
C ARG A 118 -0.32 -6.00 -2.06
N GLY A 119 -1.29 -5.12 -2.23
CA GLY A 119 -1.50 -4.34 -3.45
C GLY A 119 -0.31 -3.43 -3.76
N LEU A 120 0.14 -2.66 -2.77
CA LEU A 120 1.30 -1.75 -2.88
C LEU A 120 2.56 -2.50 -3.32
N VAL A 121 2.90 -3.58 -2.61
CA VAL A 121 4.04 -4.44 -2.95
C VAL A 121 3.95 -4.96 -4.37
N ARG A 122 2.76 -5.36 -4.81
CA ARG A 122 2.51 -5.81 -6.19
C ARG A 122 2.73 -4.70 -7.21
N GLY A 123 2.21 -3.50 -6.95
CA GLY A 123 2.34 -2.35 -7.83
C GLY A 123 3.80 -2.00 -8.06
N VAL A 124 4.57 -1.90 -6.97
CA VAL A 124 6.00 -1.61 -7.02
C VAL A 124 6.77 -2.71 -7.74
N ALA A 125 6.55 -3.98 -7.39
CA ALA A 125 7.25 -5.08 -8.04
C ALA A 125 6.98 -5.12 -9.56
N LYS A 126 5.74 -4.92 -9.97
CA LYS A 126 5.36 -4.90 -11.40
C LYS A 126 5.95 -3.71 -12.16
N GLN A 127 6.06 -2.55 -11.53
CA GLN A 127 6.58 -1.33 -12.16
C GLN A 127 8.03 -1.52 -12.65
N TYR A 128 8.84 -2.28 -11.92
CA TYR A 128 10.25 -2.50 -12.23
C TYR A 128 10.58 -3.90 -12.78
N ALA A 129 9.58 -4.77 -12.87
CA ALA A 129 9.73 -6.10 -13.47
C ALA A 129 9.81 -6.00 -15.00
N SER A 130 10.58 -6.89 -15.63
CA SER A 130 10.52 -7.03 -17.09
C SER A 130 9.12 -7.47 -17.53
N VAL A 131 8.72 -7.10 -18.75
CA VAL A 131 7.40 -7.44 -19.32
C VAL A 131 7.06 -8.93 -19.30
N ASP A 132 8.08 -9.80 -19.34
CA ASP A 132 7.93 -11.26 -19.34
C ASP A 132 8.06 -11.90 -17.95
N ALA A 133 8.34 -11.09 -16.91
CA ALA A 133 8.47 -11.58 -15.53
C ALA A 133 7.10 -11.69 -14.86
N PHE A 134 6.88 -12.82 -14.18
CA PHE A 134 5.68 -13.03 -13.39
C PHE A 134 5.94 -12.65 -11.93
N VAL A 135 5.29 -11.58 -11.47
CA VAL A 135 5.34 -11.18 -10.06
C VAL A 135 4.35 -12.02 -9.25
N PHE A 136 4.88 -12.79 -8.29
CA PHE A 136 4.10 -13.58 -7.34
C PHE A 136 4.31 -13.04 -5.92
N ILE A 137 3.23 -12.95 -5.14
CA ILE A 137 3.24 -12.48 -3.75
C ILE A 137 2.43 -13.45 -2.91
N GLU A 138 3.05 -13.94 -1.85
CA GLU A 138 2.46 -14.83 -0.86
C GLU A 138 2.58 -14.18 0.52
N GLU A 139 1.55 -14.29 1.34
CA GLU A 139 1.63 -13.91 2.76
C GLU A 139 2.23 -15.10 3.52
N THR A 140 3.40 -14.90 4.13
CA THR A 140 4.22 -15.98 4.70
C THR A 140 4.51 -15.81 6.19
N GLY A 141 4.16 -14.67 6.79
CA GLY A 141 4.37 -14.41 8.21
C GLY A 141 3.62 -15.38 9.11
N GLU A 142 4.23 -15.75 10.24
CA GLU A 142 3.54 -16.47 11.34
C GLU A 142 2.55 -15.56 12.08
N THR A 143 2.69 -14.24 11.90
CA THR A 143 1.86 -13.19 12.47
C THR A 143 1.11 -12.43 11.38
N CYS A 144 -0.08 -11.91 11.72
CA CYS A 144 -0.90 -11.15 10.79
C CYS A 144 -1.70 -10.08 11.53
N ARG A 145 -1.71 -8.84 11.02
CA ARG A 145 -2.53 -7.76 11.60
C ARG A 145 -4.03 -8.06 11.61
N ARG A 146 -4.50 -8.96 10.73
CA ARG A 146 -5.90 -9.42 10.74
C ARG A 146 -6.22 -10.29 11.97
N ASP A 147 -5.20 -10.89 12.56
CA ASP A 147 -5.31 -11.72 13.76
C ASP A 147 -4.91 -10.96 15.04
N GLY A 148 -4.64 -9.65 14.91
CA GLY A 148 -4.34 -8.75 16.03
C GLY A 148 -2.85 -8.53 16.30
N ASP A 149 -1.96 -9.00 15.42
CA ASP A 149 -0.52 -8.72 15.52
C ASP A 149 -0.15 -7.33 14.98
N ASP A 150 1.11 -6.93 15.17
CA ASP A 150 1.63 -5.61 14.76
C ASP A 150 2.22 -5.59 13.33
N ALA A 151 2.30 -6.75 12.67
CA ALA A 151 2.94 -6.87 11.35
C ALA A 151 2.27 -7.90 10.41
N CYS A 152 2.54 -7.76 9.12
CA CYS A 152 2.20 -8.70 8.05
C CYS A 152 3.46 -8.89 7.18
N THR A 153 3.89 -10.13 6.93
CA THR A 153 5.07 -10.44 6.09
C THR A 153 4.66 -11.09 4.77
N TYR A 154 5.29 -10.64 3.69
CA TYR A 154 5.06 -11.13 2.33
C TYR A 154 6.35 -11.65 1.70
N ALA A 155 6.32 -12.87 1.17
CA ALA A 155 7.33 -13.34 0.23
C ALA A 155 6.97 -12.85 -1.18
N VAL A 156 7.94 -12.24 -1.86
CA VAL A 156 7.80 -11.68 -3.20
C VAL A 156 8.78 -12.35 -4.14
N TYR A 157 8.31 -12.74 -5.32
CA TYR A 157 9.10 -13.39 -6.36
C TYR A 157 8.88 -12.70 -7.71
N TRP A 158 9.94 -12.56 -8.51
CA TRP A 158 9.90 -11.94 -9.84
C TRP A 158 10.86 -12.59 -10.86
#